data_AF-A0A4S4C663-F1
#
_entry.id   AF-A0A4S4C663-F1
#
_cell.length_a   1.000
_cell.length_b   1.000
_cell.length_c   1.000
_cell.angle_alpha   90.00
_cell.angle_beta   90.00
_cell.angle_gamma   90.00
#
_symmetry.space_group_name_H-M   'P 1'
#
loop_
_entity.id
_entity.type
_entity.pdbx_description
1 polymer ?
#
loop_
_entity_poly.entity_id
_entity_poly.type
_entity_poly.pdbx_seq_one_letter_code
_entity_poly.pdbx_strand_id
1 'polypeptide(L)' 'MWMTDEELDKLRVDGTLIRVIRDALEMNDIIGFVVAWDDESLLIRRRNRRVVKMSRACRIVPKNEPRPEFEL' A
#
# COMPACT_ATOMS: atom_id res chain seq x y z
N MET A 1 1.55 -1.42 -13.50
CA MET A 1 2.73 -0.60 -13.16
C MET A 1 2.84 -0.58 -11.65
N TRP A 2 4.00 -0.92 -11.09
CA TRP A 2 4.25 -0.85 -9.65
C TRP A 2 4.75 0.56 -9.29
N MET A 3 4.56 0.98 -8.04
CA MET A 3 5.03 2.30 -7.60
C MET A 3 6.56 2.38 -7.55
N THR A 4 7.10 3.52 -7.99
CA THR A 4 8.54 3.80 -7.90
C THR A 4 8.95 4.11 -6.47
N ASP A 5 10.27 4.11 -6.22
CA ASP A 5 10.83 4.48 -4.91
C ASP A 5 10.47 5.91 -4.53
N GLU A 6 10.46 6.85 -5.48
CA GLU A 6 10.09 8.25 -5.26
C GLU A 6 8.62 8.41 -4.90
N GLU A 7 7.74 7.64 -5.53
CA GLU A 7 6.31 7.64 -5.21
C GLU A 7 6.05 7.08 -3.80
N LEU A 8 6.75 6.00 -3.44
CA LEU A 8 6.68 5.41 -2.09
C LEU A 8 7.24 6.35 -1.03
N ASP A 9 8.35 7.05 -1.33
CA ASP A 9 8.94 8.01 -0.40
C ASP A 9 8.03 9.19 -0.15
N LYS A 10 7.40 9.73 -1.20
CA LYS A 10 6.39 10.77 -1.06
C LYS A 10 5.26 10.33 -0.13
N LEU A 11 4.69 9.14 -0.34
CA LEU A 11 3.63 8.60 0.53
C LEU A 11 4.10 8.44 1.99
N ARG A 12 5.35 8.01 2.20
CA ARG A 12 5.96 7.83 3.53
C ARG A 12 6.17 9.16 4.23
N VAL A 13 6.75 10.15 3.55
CA VAL A 13 7.03 11.50 4.08
C VAL A 13 5.73 12.26 4.37
N ASP A 14 4.77 12.21 3.45
CA ASP A 14 3.46 12.86 3.61
C ASP A 14 2.60 12.18 4.70
N GLY A 15 2.94 10.96 5.10
CA GLY A 15 2.12 10.17 6.01
C GLY A 15 0.73 9.86 5.43
N THR A 16 0.66 9.64 4.12
CA THR A 16 -0.60 9.41 3.42
C THR A 16 -1.20 8.07 3.84
N LEU A 17 -2.46 8.07 4.27
CA LEU A 17 -3.19 6.83 4.52
C LEU A 17 -3.54 6.18 3.18
N ILE A 18 -3.01 4.99 2.95
CA ILE A 18 -3.18 4.25 1.70
C ILE A 18 -4.00 2.97 1.90
N ARG A 19 -4.57 2.51 0.80
CA ARG A 19 -5.12 1.17 0.59
C ARG A 19 -4.17 0.41 -0.33
N VAL A 20 -3.76 -0.77 0.10
CA VAL A 20 -3.00 -1.73 -0.70
C VAL A 20 -3.93 -2.87 -1.10
N ILE A 21 -4.10 -3.06 -2.41
CA ILE A 21 -4.97 -4.06 -3.01
C ILE A 21 -4.11 -5.26 -3.42
N ARG A 22 -4.43 -6.42 -2.86
CA ARG A 22 -3.67 -7.68 -3.06
C ARG A 22 -4.37 -8.64 -4.01
N ASP A 23 -5.70 -8.61 -4.01
CA ASP A 23 -6.55 -9.50 -4.78
C ASP A 23 -7.93 -8.85 -5.00
N ALA A 24 -8.84 -9.58 -5.63
CA ALA A 24 -10.17 -9.10 -5.96
C ALA A 24 -11.03 -8.78 -4.72
N LEU A 25 -10.77 -9.40 -3.57
CA LEU A 25 -11.59 -9.27 -2.35
C LEU A 25 -11.17 -8.03 -1.54
N GLU A 26 -12.05 -7.05 -1.44
CA GLU A 26 -11.78 -5.82 -0.66
C GLU A 26 -11.46 -6.10 0.82
N MET A 27 -12.02 -7.17 1.39
CA MET A 27 -11.74 -7.57 2.77
C MET A 27 -10.26 -7.92 2.99
N ASN A 28 -9.52 -8.24 1.93
CA ASN A 28 -8.09 -8.53 1.98
C ASN A 28 -7.21 -7.29 1.79
N ASP A 29 -7.79 -6.13 1.50
CA ASP A 29 -7.04 -4.89 1.36
C ASP A 29 -6.34 -4.54 2.68
N ILE A 30 -5.15 -3.94 2.58
CA ILE A 30 -4.39 -3.47 3.73
C ILE A 30 -4.47 -1.95 3.77
N ILE A 31 -4.98 -1.41 4.89
CA ILE A 31 -5.07 0.03 5.10
C ILE A 31 -4.00 0.46 6.12
N GLY A 32 -3.15 1.42 5.75
CA GLY A 32 -2.10 1.89 6.62
C GLY A 32 -1.19 2.93 5.97
N PHE A 33 0.00 3.08 6.54
CA PHE A 33 1.02 4.02 6.10
C PHE A 33 2.25 3.27 5.62
N VAL A 34 2.85 3.72 4.53
CA VAL A 34 4.18 3.26 4.11
C VAL A 34 5.18 3.65 5.20
N VAL A 35 6.02 2.71 5.62
CA VAL A 35 7.08 2.99 6.60
C VAL A 35 8.47 2.60 6.10
N ALA A 36 8.57 1.57 5.25
CA ALA A 36 9.80 1.15 4.59
C ALA A 36 9.46 0.25 3.39
N TRP A 37 10.40 0.13 2.48
CA TRP A 37 10.36 -0.81 1.36
C TRP A 37 11.79 -1.20 0.97
N ASP A 38 11.90 -2.28 0.21
CA ASP A 38 13.12 -2.68 -0.51
C ASP A 38 12.71 -3.07 -1.94
N ASP A 39 13.58 -3.78 -2.67
CA ASP A 39 13.33 -4.18 -4.05
C ASP A 39 12.13 -5.15 -4.17
N GLU A 40 11.87 -5.97 -3.14
CA GLU A 40 10.86 -7.04 -3.20
C GLU A 40 9.69 -6.82 -2.24
N SER A 41 9.90 -6.05 -1.18
CA SER A 41 9.03 -6.00 -0.01
C SER A 41 8.56 -4.59 0.30
N LEU A 42 7.32 -4.51 0.80
CA LEU A 42 6.72 -3.30 1.35
C LEU A 42 6.31 -3.53 2.81
N LEU A 43 6.66 -2.57 3.67
CA LEU A 43 6.25 -2.54 5.07
C LEU A 43 5.18 -1.47 5.27
N ILE A 44 4.01 -1.91 5.71
CA ILE A 44 2.86 -1.05 6.02
C ILE A 44 2.57 -1.09 7.51
N ARG A 45 2.57 0.08 8.16
CA ARG A 45 2.10 0.24 9.53
C ARG A 45 0.60 0.53 9.53
N ARG A 46 -0.18 -0.38 10.10
CA ARG A 46 -1.63 -0.21 10.30
C ARG A 46 -1.92 0.83 11.38
N ARG A 47 -3.14 1.37 11.40
CA ARG A 47 -3.60 2.31 12.45
C ARG A 47 -3.53 1.72 13.87
N ASN A 48 -3.69 0.41 14.02
CA ASN A 48 -3.52 -0.31 15.28
C ASN A 48 -2.04 -0.54 15.67
N ARG A 49 -1.10 0.11 14.98
CA ARG A 49 0.37 0.03 15.16
C ARG A 49 1.03 -1.29 14.77
N ARG A 50 0.28 -2.31 14.33
CA ARG A 50 0.87 -3.53 13.78
C ARG A 50 1.51 -3.22 12.42
N VAL A 51 2.65 -3.84 12.15
CA VAL A 51 3.36 -3.73 10.87
C VAL A 51 3.13 -5.02 10.08
N VAL A 52 2.85 -4.88 8.78
CA VAL A 52 2.71 -6.00 7.84
C VAL A 52 3.79 -5.88 6.78
N LYS A 53 4.55 -6.96 6.58
CA LYS A 53 5.44 -7.13 5.42
C LYS A 53 4.68 -7.85 4.31
N MET A 54 4.79 -7.39 3.08
CA MET A 54 4.16 -8.01 1.90
C MET A 54 5.01 -7.80 0.65
N SER A 55 4.68 -8.51 -0.43
CA SER A 55 5.30 -8.28 -1.72
C SER A 55 5.03 -6.86 -2.23
N ARG A 56 6.05 -6.24 -2.82
CA ARG A 56 5.97 -4.91 -3.46
C ARG A 56 5.16 -4.94 -4.76
N ALA A 57 4.91 -6.13 -5.32
CA ALA A 57 4.02 -6.34 -6.46
C ALA A 57 2.54 -6.20 -6.06
N CYS A 58 2.12 -4.98 -5.73
CA CYS A 58 0.77 -4.67 -5.29
C CYS A 58 0.31 -3.33 -5.87
N ARG A 59 -1.00 -3.12 -5.89
CA ARG A 59 -1.57 -1.83 -6.28
C ARG A 59 -1.84 -0.99 -5.04
N ILE A 60 -1.33 0.24 -5.04
CA ILE A 60 -1.44 1.18 -3.93
C ILE A 60 -2.27 2.36 -4.42
N VAL A 61 -3.25 2.77 -3.61
CA VAL A 61 -4.05 3.97 -3.84
C VAL A 61 -4.24 4.73 -2.53
N PRO A 62 -4.35 6.06 -2.54
CA PRO A 62 -4.79 6.80 -1.36
C PRO A 62 -6.13 6.26 -0.85
N LYS A 63 -6.28 6.12 0.47
CA LYS A 63 -7.48 5.49 1.07
C LYS A 63 -8.77 6.26 0.76
N ASN A 64 -8.64 7.57 0.52
CA ASN A 64 -9.72 8.48 0.19
C ASN A 64 -10.10 8.44 -1.30
N GLU A 65 -9.29 7.79 -2.14
CA GLU A 65 -9.63 7.59 -3.53
C GLU A 65 -10.48 6.30 -3.71
N PRO A 66 -11.29 6.24 -4.78
CA PRO A 66 -12.02 5.04 -5.15
C PRO A 66 -11.09 3.82 -5.26
N ARG A 67 -11.60 2.64 -4.86
CA ARG A 67 -10.90 1.38 -5.12
C ARG A 67 -10.94 1.16 -6.64
N PRO A 68 -9.79 1.10 -7.34
CA PRO A 68 -9.78 0.75 -8.76
C PRO A 68 -10.40 -0.63 -8.93
N GLU A 69 -11.12 -0.81 -10.03
CA GLU A 69 -11.66 -2.10 -10.40
C GLU A 69 -10.52 -3.09 -10.64
N PHE A 70 -10.64 -4.28 -10.06
CA PHE A 70 -9.65 -5.33 -10.20
C PHE A 70 -9.98 -6.10 -11.48
N GLU A 71 -9.36 -5.71 -12.61
CA GLU A 71 -9.43 -6.52 -13.83
C GLU A 71 -8.57 -7.78 -13.63
N LEU A 72 -9.20 -8.96 -13.80
CA LEU A 72 -8.58 -10.29 -13.67
C LEU A 72 -7.72 -10.64 -14.88
#